data_AF-A0A7Y2A8R2-F1
#
_entry.id   AF-A0A7Y2A8R2-F1
#
_cell.length_a   1.000
_cell.length_b   1.000
_cell.length_c   1.000
_cell.angle_alpha   90.00
_cell.angle_beta   90.00
_cell.angle_gamma   90.00
#
_symmetry.space_group_name_H-M   'P 1'
#
loop_
_entity.id
_entity.type
_entity.pdbx_description
1 polymer ?
#
loop_
_entity_poly.entity_id
_entity_poly.type
_entity_poly.pdbx_seq_one_letter_code
_entity_poly.pdbx_strand_id
1 'polypeptide(L)'
;IRERDGYGYHLYLDPGNPWKLQDGLGLSDPYKWGFAMVAVWGSHLSSQDMTRIDISPRSTGNLPFDAMPQDFDEYRSFYNFLEGGDMSNGRAINPITGEPYQSQVVKRGDYTRVLAEFWADGPDSETPPGHWFTILNYVNDQPELEKKIKGRGRILSALEWDIKSYFALGGALHDAAIAAWGCKGYYDYVRPMSAIRYMADQGQSTDPSAPNYDPHGIPLVPGYIELVTENDPLVGPFQGNLNKIKLYTWKGPDYIVDPSSDEAGVDWILAEDWFPYQRPSFVTPPFAGYVSGHSTFSRAAAEVLTEFTGSEFFPGGLGVFDIEADEFLIFEDGPSENFRLEWATYRDASDQTSLSRIWGGIHPPIDDIPGRIMGEKIGRRAVAKAIDYFSGKLTAKGILYPNPAESEVVLMYDIQEKTTLQIIDISGRIVLQSPAIFDDSDRYYFSVDLLNTGMYMVQLVDEQNITKFKQKLIVK
;
A
#
# COMPACT_ATOMS: atom_id res chain seq x y z
N ILE A 1 -9.09 5.31 19.93
CA ILE A 1 -10.12 6.13 19.24
C ILE A 1 -9.67 7.57 19.38
N ARG A 2 -9.64 8.33 18.29
CA ARG A 2 -9.42 9.79 18.30
C ARG A 2 -10.67 10.49 17.79
N GLU A 3 -10.88 11.74 18.18
CA GLU A 3 -12.04 12.53 17.77
C GLU A 3 -11.62 13.69 16.86
N ARG A 4 -12.41 13.93 15.81
CA ARG A 4 -12.32 15.11 14.95
C ARG A 4 -13.73 15.49 14.49
N ASP A 5 -14.07 16.77 14.57
CA ASP A 5 -15.36 17.32 14.13
C ASP A 5 -16.60 16.60 14.70
N GLY A 6 -16.49 16.06 15.93
CA GLY A 6 -17.56 15.30 16.58
C GLY A 6 -17.70 13.84 16.15
N TYR A 7 -16.79 13.33 15.31
CA TYR A 7 -16.74 11.93 14.88
C TYR A 7 -15.58 11.18 15.54
N GLY A 8 -15.84 9.95 15.98
CA GLY A 8 -14.83 9.05 16.54
C GLY A 8 -14.19 8.16 15.47
N TYR A 9 -12.86 8.19 15.39
CA TYR A 9 -12.05 7.41 14.45
C TYR A 9 -11.23 6.35 15.18
N HIS A 10 -11.30 5.11 14.69
CA HIS A 10 -10.45 4.02 15.15
C HIS A 10 -9.14 4.01 14.36
N LEU A 11 -8.07 4.50 14.98
CA LEU A 11 -6.73 4.47 14.40
C LEU A 11 -5.99 3.22 14.84
N TYR A 12 -5.84 2.29 13.92
CA TYR A 12 -5.00 1.11 14.09
C TYR A 12 -3.62 1.39 13.53
N LEU A 13 -2.58 1.09 14.31
CA LEU A 13 -1.18 1.37 13.94
C LEU A 13 -0.94 2.85 13.58
N ASP A 14 -1.58 3.76 14.33
CA ASP A 14 -1.49 5.22 14.14
C ASP A 14 -0.03 5.68 13.94
N PRO A 15 0.34 6.16 12.74
CA PRO A 15 1.71 6.60 12.44
C PRO A 15 2.02 7.99 13.00
N GLY A 16 1.03 8.70 13.54
CA GLY A 16 1.17 10.08 14.00
C GLY A 16 0.78 11.10 12.94
N ASN A 17 0.97 12.38 13.27
CA ASN A 17 0.55 13.47 12.39
C ASN A 17 1.46 13.57 11.16
N PRO A 18 0.89 13.79 9.95
CA PRO A 18 1.69 14.22 8.81
C PRO A 18 2.25 15.63 9.04
N TRP A 19 3.29 15.97 8.28
CA TRP A 19 3.83 17.32 8.26
C TRP A 19 2.81 18.33 7.73
N LYS A 20 2.84 19.55 8.23
CA LYS A 20 1.95 20.64 7.77
C LYS A 20 2.81 21.78 7.25
N LEU A 21 2.25 22.55 6.33
CA LEU A 21 2.87 23.74 5.77
C LEU A 21 3.31 24.70 6.88
N GLN A 22 4.55 25.18 6.80
CA GLN A 22 5.15 26.14 7.71
C GLN A 22 5.64 27.40 6.96
N ASP A 23 5.74 28.51 7.70
CA ASP A 23 6.18 29.79 7.17
C ASP A 23 7.67 29.80 6.80
N GLY A 24 8.00 30.29 5.60
CA GLY A 24 9.33 30.84 5.25
C GLY A 24 10.48 29.84 5.10
N LEU A 25 10.25 28.54 5.29
CA LEU A 25 11.32 27.53 5.31
C LEU A 25 11.74 27.00 3.91
N GLY A 26 11.10 27.38 2.81
CA GLY A 26 11.42 26.88 1.47
C GLY A 26 11.57 25.35 1.41
N LEU A 27 12.66 24.85 0.83
CA LEU A 27 12.97 23.40 0.78
C LEU A 27 13.38 22.78 2.13
N SER A 28 13.58 23.57 3.18
CA SER A 28 13.78 23.04 4.54
C SER A 28 12.46 22.72 5.26
N ASP A 29 11.32 23.09 4.66
CA ASP A 29 10.01 22.62 5.11
C ASP A 29 9.73 21.22 4.52
N PRO A 30 9.49 20.20 5.36
CA PRO A 30 9.17 18.86 4.89
C PRO A 30 7.90 18.77 4.04
N TYR A 31 6.88 19.60 4.32
CA TYR A 31 5.66 19.68 3.53
C TYR A 31 5.99 20.20 2.12
N LYS A 32 6.66 21.36 2.04
CA LYS A 32 6.99 21.99 0.75
C LYS A 32 7.95 21.14 -0.07
N TRP A 33 8.96 20.57 0.57
CA TRP A 33 9.90 19.66 -0.07
C TRP A 33 9.17 18.45 -0.68
N GLY A 34 8.30 17.79 0.10
CA GLY A 34 7.60 16.60 -0.36
C GLY A 34 6.68 16.87 -1.56
N PHE A 35 5.93 17.97 -1.55
CA PHE A 35 5.04 18.34 -2.66
C PHE A 35 5.79 18.91 -3.87
N ALA A 36 6.85 19.69 -3.67
CA ALA A 36 7.71 20.15 -4.76
C ALA A 36 8.38 18.97 -5.48
N MET A 37 8.81 17.94 -4.75
CA MET A 37 9.40 16.75 -5.34
C MET A 37 8.43 16.03 -6.30
N VAL A 38 7.13 15.99 -5.97
CA VAL A 38 6.10 15.41 -6.85
C VAL A 38 6.04 16.16 -8.18
N ALA A 39 6.07 17.50 -8.16
CA ALA A 39 6.09 18.30 -9.38
C ALA A 39 7.37 18.06 -10.20
N VAL A 40 8.53 18.02 -9.54
CA VAL A 40 9.85 17.75 -10.14
C VAL A 40 9.87 16.38 -10.81
N TRP A 41 9.40 15.32 -10.14
CA TRP A 41 9.39 13.97 -10.72
C TRP A 41 8.49 13.85 -11.95
N GLY A 42 7.51 14.74 -12.11
CA GLY A 42 6.73 14.82 -13.35
C GLY A 42 7.56 15.21 -14.58
N SER A 43 8.76 15.78 -14.41
CA SER A 43 9.69 16.04 -15.52
C SER A 43 10.29 14.76 -16.12
N HIS A 44 10.15 13.62 -15.42
CA HIS A 44 10.65 12.32 -15.87
C HIS A 44 9.72 11.62 -16.85
N LEU A 45 8.50 12.14 -17.07
CA LEU A 45 7.42 11.48 -17.81
C LEU A 45 7.42 11.84 -19.30
N SER A 46 8.59 11.94 -19.92
CA SER A 46 8.71 12.22 -21.36
C SER A 46 9.37 11.07 -22.10
N SER A 47 8.77 10.63 -23.21
CA SER A 47 9.43 9.71 -24.16
C SER A 47 10.73 10.26 -24.74
N GLN A 48 10.89 11.58 -24.73
CA GLN A 48 12.07 12.31 -25.19
C GLN A 48 13.14 12.45 -24.10
N ASP A 49 12.88 11.98 -22.88
CA ASP A 49 13.92 11.88 -21.86
C ASP A 49 14.95 10.83 -22.30
N MET A 50 16.12 11.33 -22.71
CA MET A 50 17.24 10.51 -23.16
C MET A 50 18.02 9.86 -22.01
N THR A 51 17.67 10.15 -20.76
CA THR A 51 18.26 9.52 -19.59
C THR A 51 17.95 8.03 -19.62
N ARG A 52 18.98 7.19 -19.50
CA ARG A 52 18.84 5.74 -19.43
C ARG A 52 19.24 5.23 -18.05
N ILE A 53 18.43 4.34 -17.50
CA ILE A 53 18.60 3.77 -16.16
C ILE A 53 18.55 2.25 -16.23
N ASP A 54 19.35 1.58 -15.40
CA ASP A 54 19.27 0.14 -15.22
C ASP A 54 18.17 -0.18 -14.21
N ILE A 55 17.08 -0.79 -14.69
CA ILE A 55 15.90 -1.11 -13.87
C ILE A 55 15.91 -2.53 -13.32
N SER A 56 16.91 -3.34 -13.69
CA SER A 56 17.00 -4.73 -13.26
C SER A 56 17.27 -4.88 -11.76
N PRO A 57 17.02 -6.07 -11.17
CA PRO A 57 17.36 -6.34 -9.77
C PRO A 57 18.85 -6.19 -9.46
N ARG A 58 19.72 -6.11 -10.47
CA ARG A 58 21.14 -5.79 -10.29
C ARG A 58 21.35 -4.41 -9.68
N SER A 59 20.50 -3.45 -10.04
CA SER A 59 20.70 -2.03 -9.77
C SER A 59 19.56 -1.43 -8.94
N THR A 60 18.39 -2.09 -8.86
CA THR A 60 17.22 -1.62 -8.12
C THR A 60 16.76 -2.61 -7.05
N GLY A 61 16.07 -2.12 -6.02
CA GLY A 61 15.63 -2.91 -4.87
C GLY A 61 16.73 -3.15 -3.83
N ASN A 62 16.57 -4.23 -3.06
CA ASN A 62 17.44 -4.60 -1.93
C ASN A 62 17.51 -3.52 -0.83
N LEU A 63 16.37 -2.90 -0.55
CA LEU A 63 16.25 -1.93 0.55
C LEU A 63 16.10 -2.67 1.88
N PRO A 64 17.00 -2.45 2.84
CA PRO A 64 16.80 -2.96 4.19
C PRO A 64 15.63 -2.21 4.84
N PHE A 65 14.67 -2.96 5.38
CA PHE A 65 13.47 -2.37 5.99
C PHE A 65 13.81 -1.48 7.20
N ASP A 66 14.88 -1.80 7.93
CA ASP A 66 15.32 -0.99 9.08
C ASP A 66 15.95 0.36 8.66
N ALA A 67 16.12 0.62 7.35
CA ALA A 67 16.55 1.91 6.82
C ALA A 67 15.39 2.82 6.38
N MET A 68 14.13 2.44 6.68
CA MET A 68 12.97 3.30 6.41
C MET A 68 13.07 4.60 7.24
N PRO A 69 12.97 5.78 6.61
CA PRO A 69 13.27 7.05 7.27
C PRO A 69 12.23 7.39 8.35
N GLN A 70 12.70 7.98 9.44
CA GLN A 70 11.92 8.35 10.63
C GLN A 70 11.78 9.87 10.80
N ASP A 71 12.70 10.63 10.21
CA ASP A 71 12.69 12.10 10.24
C ASP A 71 13.02 12.71 8.88
N PHE A 72 12.85 14.02 8.76
CA PHE A 72 12.98 14.70 7.48
C PHE A 72 14.39 14.59 6.85
N ASP A 73 15.45 14.55 7.65
CA ASP A 73 16.82 14.41 7.13
C ASP A 73 17.04 13.02 6.52
N GLU A 74 16.47 12.00 7.15
CA GLU A 74 16.47 10.64 6.62
C GLU A 74 15.61 10.55 5.35
N TYR A 75 14.46 11.23 5.26
CA TYR A 75 13.66 11.28 4.03
C TYR A 75 14.42 11.91 2.86
N ARG A 76 15.16 13.00 3.11
CA ARG A 76 16.02 13.65 2.10
C ARG A 76 17.18 12.76 1.66
N SER A 77 17.64 11.86 2.51
CA SER A 77 18.69 10.89 2.19
C SER A 77 18.12 9.67 1.46
N PHE A 78 16.87 9.30 1.75
CA PHE A 78 16.20 8.13 1.19
C PHE A 78 15.73 8.34 -0.25
N TYR A 79 15.08 9.48 -0.55
CA TYR A 79 14.56 9.77 -1.90
C TYR A 79 15.50 10.70 -2.66
N ASN A 80 15.75 10.38 -3.93
CA ASN A 80 16.49 11.29 -4.79
C ASN A 80 15.55 12.37 -5.35
N PHE A 81 15.67 13.58 -4.81
CA PHE A 81 14.77 14.69 -5.13
C PHE A 81 14.76 15.03 -6.63
N LEU A 82 15.92 15.02 -7.29
CA LEU A 82 16.03 15.42 -8.70
C LEU A 82 15.97 14.25 -9.67
N GLU A 83 16.69 13.15 -9.40
CA GLU A 83 16.83 12.07 -10.38
C GLU A 83 15.71 11.02 -10.31
N GLY A 84 14.89 11.06 -9.25
CA GLY A 84 13.86 10.06 -9.01
C GLY A 84 14.39 8.80 -8.29
N GLY A 85 13.46 8.01 -7.78
CA GLY A 85 13.76 6.78 -7.07
C GLY A 85 14.21 6.99 -5.62
N ASP A 86 14.80 5.93 -5.06
CA ASP A 86 15.24 5.86 -3.67
C ASP A 86 16.68 5.33 -3.55
N MET A 87 17.13 5.08 -2.32
CA MET A 87 18.47 4.59 -1.99
C MET A 87 18.71 3.09 -2.30
N SER A 88 17.92 2.50 -3.20
CA SER A 88 18.07 1.13 -3.67
C SER A 88 19.48 0.88 -4.20
N ASN A 89 20.03 -0.31 -3.91
CA ASN A 89 21.38 -0.71 -4.34
C ASN A 89 21.39 -1.96 -5.23
N GLY A 90 20.25 -2.64 -5.34
CA GLY A 90 20.15 -3.90 -6.07
C GLY A 90 20.96 -5.06 -5.48
N ARG A 91 20.99 -6.17 -6.21
CA ARG A 91 21.65 -7.44 -5.87
C ARG A 91 22.43 -7.91 -7.08
N ALA A 92 23.74 -8.12 -6.95
CA ALA A 92 24.53 -8.59 -8.09
C ALA A 92 24.20 -10.03 -8.52
N ILE A 93 23.80 -10.90 -7.58
CA ILE A 93 23.63 -12.34 -7.78
C ILE A 93 22.23 -12.76 -7.32
N ASN A 94 21.56 -13.59 -8.12
CA ASN A 94 20.34 -14.28 -7.72
C ASN A 94 20.71 -15.40 -6.74
N PRO A 95 20.26 -15.34 -5.47
CA PRO A 95 20.67 -16.30 -4.45
C PRO A 95 20.04 -17.70 -4.63
N ILE A 96 19.02 -17.83 -5.47
CA ILE A 96 18.36 -19.11 -5.74
C ILE A 96 19.10 -19.87 -6.85
N THR A 97 19.52 -19.18 -7.90
CA THR A 97 20.20 -19.82 -9.05
C THR A 97 21.72 -19.76 -8.98
N GLY A 98 22.30 -18.80 -8.24
CA GLY A 98 23.73 -18.52 -8.21
C GLY A 98 24.25 -17.68 -9.38
N GLU A 99 23.37 -17.31 -10.33
CA GLU A 99 23.72 -16.56 -11.52
C GLU A 99 23.60 -15.03 -11.29
N PRO A 100 24.38 -14.20 -12.00
CA PRO A 100 24.24 -12.75 -11.91
C PRO A 100 22.92 -12.27 -12.52
N TYR A 101 22.26 -11.29 -11.88
CA TYR A 101 21.13 -10.59 -12.51
C TYR A 101 21.64 -9.81 -13.72
N GLN A 102 20.97 -9.98 -14.85
CA GLN A 102 21.32 -9.29 -16.09
C GLN A 102 20.89 -7.83 -15.99
N SER A 103 21.75 -6.93 -16.47
CA SER A 103 21.43 -5.51 -16.53
C SER A 103 20.35 -5.25 -17.59
N GLN A 104 19.41 -4.36 -17.29
CA GLN A 104 18.33 -3.98 -18.20
C GLN A 104 18.23 -2.46 -18.22
N VAL A 105 18.89 -1.85 -19.20
CA VAL A 105 18.99 -0.40 -19.33
C VAL A 105 17.90 0.12 -20.27
N VAL A 106 16.97 0.91 -19.74
CA VAL A 106 15.82 1.49 -20.46
C VAL A 106 15.78 3.00 -20.33
N LYS A 107 15.00 3.69 -21.17
CA LYS A 107 14.71 5.12 -21.00
C LYS A 107 13.94 5.36 -19.70
N ARG A 108 14.36 6.37 -18.92
CA ARG A 108 13.65 6.79 -17.69
C ARG A 108 12.21 7.23 -18.00
N GLY A 109 12.03 7.93 -19.12
CA GLY A 109 10.72 8.31 -19.66
C GLY A 109 9.73 7.17 -19.75
N ASP A 110 10.14 6.10 -20.40
CA ASP A 110 9.31 4.91 -20.60
C ASP A 110 9.08 4.17 -19.28
N TYR A 111 10.14 3.96 -18.49
CA TYR A 111 10.04 3.27 -17.21
C TYR A 111 9.07 3.95 -16.24
N THR A 112 9.17 5.27 -16.08
CA THR A 112 8.40 5.98 -15.04
C THR A 112 6.92 6.11 -15.40
N ARG A 113 6.58 6.29 -16.69
CA ARG A 113 5.20 6.24 -17.19
C ARG A 113 4.59 4.86 -17.01
N VAL A 114 5.30 3.81 -17.44
CA VAL A 114 4.88 2.41 -17.26
C VAL A 114 4.69 2.09 -15.78
N LEU A 115 5.61 2.53 -14.93
CA LEU A 115 5.51 2.25 -13.51
C LEU A 115 4.29 2.94 -12.87
N ALA A 116 4.01 4.18 -13.26
CA ALA A 116 2.84 4.92 -12.78
C ALA A 116 1.53 4.24 -13.20
N GLU A 117 1.44 3.72 -14.44
CA GLU A 117 0.25 3.02 -14.95
C GLU A 117 0.11 1.58 -14.43
N PHE A 118 1.19 0.80 -14.42
CA PHE A 118 1.19 -0.60 -13.97
C PHE A 118 0.61 -0.75 -12.56
N TRP A 119 0.97 0.19 -11.68
CA TRP A 119 0.48 0.22 -10.31
C TRP A 119 -0.72 1.14 -10.09
N ALA A 120 -1.26 1.80 -11.14
CA ALA A 120 -2.37 2.76 -11.00
C ALA A 120 -3.64 2.11 -10.46
N ASP A 121 -3.89 0.85 -10.88
CA ASP A 121 -5.02 0.02 -10.50
C ASP A 121 -6.37 0.74 -10.75
N GLY A 122 -6.60 1.09 -12.02
CA GLY A 122 -7.72 1.88 -12.50
C GLY A 122 -9.09 1.16 -12.55
N PRO A 123 -10.16 1.84 -13.01
CA PRO A 123 -11.54 1.33 -12.95
C PRO A 123 -11.79 0.01 -13.71
N ASP A 124 -11.01 -0.24 -14.77
CA ASP A 124 -11.11 -1.43 -15.63
C ASP A 124 -10.06 -2.50 -15.29
N SER A 125 -9.29 -2.32 -14.21
CA SER A 125 -8.35 -3.31 -13.68
C SER A 125 -8.76 -3.77 -12.28
N GLU A 126 -8.02 -4.71 -11.71
CA GLU A 126 -8.11 -4.97 -10.29
C GLU A 126 -7.75 -3.70 -9.50
N THR A 127 -8.44 -3.48 -8.38
CA THR A 127 -7.98 -2.52 -7.35
C THR A 127 -6.67 -3.02 -6.71
N PRO A 128 -5.93 -2.20 -5.94
CA PRO A 128 -4.61 -2.60 -5.42
C PRO A 128 -4.58 -3.92 -4.65
N PRO A 129 -5.57 -4.24 -3.79
CA PRO A 129 -5.65 -5.56 -3.18
C PRO A 129 -5.72 -6.70 -4.21
N GLY A 130 -6.50 -6.52 -5.28
CA GLY A 130 -6.69 -7.51 -6.34
C GLY A 130 -5.42 -7.73 -7.17
N HIS A 131 -4.64 -6.68 -7.45
CA HIS A 131 -3.33 -6.82 -8.10
C HIS A 131 -2.40 -7.74 -7.28
N TRP A 132 -2.40 -7.64 -5.95
CA TRP A 132 -1.62 -8.58 -5.14
C TRP A 132 -2.14 -10.02 -5.14
N PHE A 133 -3.42 -10.25 -5.47
CA PHE A 133 -3.92 -11.59 -5.76
C PHE A 133 -3.47 -12.10 -7.14
N THR A 134 -3.34 -11.24 -8.15
CA THR A 134 -2.78 -11.66 -9.45
C THR A 134 -1.30 -12.04 -9.31
N ILE A 135 -0.52 -11.28 -8.52
CA ILE A 135 0.86 -11.63 -8.16
C ILE A 135 0.91 -12.95 -7.38
N LEU A 136 0.00 -13.17 -6.42
CA LEU A 136 -0.08 -14.45 -5.71
C LEU A 136 -0.36 -15.62 -6.68
N ASN A 137 -1.27 -15.44 -7.64
CA ASN A 137 -1.56 -16.48 -8.64
C ASN A 137 -0.33 -16.76 -9.52
N TYR A 138 0.34 -15.71 -10.00
CA TYR A 138 1.61 -15.83 -10.72
C TYR A 138 2.64 -16.66 -9.94
N VAL A 139 2.79 -16.38 -8.65
CA VAL A 139 3.69 -17.13 -7.74
C VAL A 139 3.23 -18.58 -7.60
N ASN A 140 1.94 -18.82 -7.42
CA ASN A 140 1.36 -20.16 -7.23
C ASN A 140 1.53 -21.09 -8.43
N ASP A 141 1.65 -20.49 -9.62
CA ASP A 141 1.83 -21.18 -10.91
C ASP A 141 3.30 -21.41 -11.27
N GLN A 142 4.25 -20.83 -10.53
CA GLN A 142 5.67 -21.07 -10.78
C GLN A 142 6.07 -22.51 -10.43
N PRO A 143 6.77 -23.23 -11.33
CA PRO A 143 7.21 -24.60 -11.08
C PRO A 143 8.26 -24.71 -9.95
N GLU A 144 9.01 -23.64 -9.68
CA GLU A 144 10.00 -23.56 -8.60
C GLU A 144 9.37 -23.39 -7.21
N LEU A 145 8.06 -23.09 -7.12
CA LEU A 145 7.40 -22.93 -5.84
C LEU A 145 7.15 -24.29 -5.18
N GLU A 146 7.86 -24.55 -4.07
CA GLU A 146 7.46 -25.61 -3.16
C GLU A 146 6.30 -25.14 -2.26
N LYS A 147 5.12 -25.72 -2.44
CA LYS A 147 3.89 -25.39 -1.67
C LYS A 147 3.95 -25.90 -0.22
N LYS A 148 4.88 -25.36 0.56
CA LYS A 148 5.10 -25.61 2.00
C LYS A 148 4.94 -24.30 2.76
N ILE A 149 4.01 -24.26 3.72
CA ILE A 149 3.78 -23.04 4.51
C ILE A 149 5.06 -22.70 5.28
N LYS A 150 5.54 -21.46 5.12
CA LYS A 150 6.82 -20.98 5.65
C LYS A 150 8.04 -21.79 5.19
N GLY A 151 7.96 -22.48 4.05
CA GLY A 151 9.02 -23.37 3.56
C GLY A 151 9.23 -24.62 4.42
N ARG A 152 8.29 -24.97 5.31
CA ARG A 152 8.42 -26.08 6.27
C ARG A 152 7.25 -27.06 6.19
N GLY A 153 7.49 -28.28 6.66
CA GLY A 153 6.46 -29.32 6.77
C GLY A 153 6.17 -30.05 5.46
N ARG A 154 4.99 -30.66 5.38
CA ARG A 154 4.56 -31.40 4.18
C ARG A 154 4.24 -30.45 3.03
N ILE A 155 4.39 -30.96 1.81
CA ILE A 155 3.87 -30.30 0.61
C ILE A 155 2.33 -30.34 0.67
N LEU A 156 1.71 -29.20 0.42
CA LEU A 156 0.25 -29.07 0.34
C LEU A 156 -0.24 -29.40 -1.07
N SER A 157 -1.50 -29.84 -1.18
CA SER A 157 -2.16 -29.88 -2.49
C SER A 157 -2.38 -28.45 -3.00
N ALA A 158 -2.54 -28.28 -4.32
CA ALA A 158 -2.82 -26.97 -4.90
C ALA A 158 -4.04 -26.30 -4.25
N LEU A 159 -5.16 -27.03 -4.14
CA LEU A 159 -6.38 -26.50 -3.50
C LEU A 159 -6.15 -26.06 -2.05
N GLU A 160 -5.43 -26.85 -1.25
CA GLU A 160 -5.16 -26.48 0.15
C GLU A 160 -4.25 -25.25 0.26
N TRP A 161 -3.25 -25.15 -0.62
CA TRP A 161 -2.38 -23.99 -0.73
C TRP A 161 -3.15 -22.73 -1.12
N ASP A 162 -4.00 -22.81 -2.14
CA ASP A 162 -4.78 -21.68 -2.65
C ASP A 162 -5.73 -21.15 -1.57
N ILE A 163 -6.49 -22.04 -0.90
CA ILE A 163 -7.40 -21.64 0.19
C ILE A 163 -6.63 -20.93 1.31
N LYS A 164 -5.50 -21.49 1.74
CA LYS A 164 -4.74 -20.94 2.88
C LYS A 164 -4.00 -19.66 2.54
N SER A 165 -3.44 -19.56 1.33
CA SER A 165 -2.75 -18.35 0.86
C SER A 165 -3.75 -17.20 0.66
N TYR A 166 -4.90 -17.46 0.04
CA TYR A 166 -5.96 -16.48 -0.12
C TYR A 166 -6.54 -16.02 1.22
N PHE A 167 -6.72 -16.95 2.17
CA PHE A 167 -7.18 -16.60 3.52
C PHE A 167 -6.21 -15.65 4.23
N ALA A 168 -4.90 -15.94 4.16
CA ALA A 168 -3.88 -15.10 4.78
C ALA A 168 -3.77 -13.73 4.09
N LEU A 169 -3.72 -13.71 2.75
CA LEU A 169 -3.59 -12.48 1.96
C LEU A 169 -4.84 -11.60 2.06
N GLY A 170 -6.02 -12.19 1.90
CA GLY A 170 -7.30 -11.46 2.00
C GLY A 170 -7.50 -10.84 3.37
N GLY A 171 -7.18 -11.57 4.44
CA GLY A 171 -7.22 -11.02 5.81
C GLY A 171 -6.24 -9.85 5.99
N ALA A 172 -5.00 -9.99 5.52
CA ALA A 172 -4.00 -8.94 5.61
C ALA A 172 -4.40 -7.67 4.84
N LEU A 173 -4.88 -7.83 3.60
CA LEU A 173 -5.31 -6.72 2.76
C LEU A 173 -6.56 -6.04 3.32
N HIS A 174 -7.49 -6.79 3.92
CA HIS A 174 -8.63 -6.19 4.59
C HIS A 174 -8.21 -5.35 5.80
N ASP A 175 -7.31 -5.87 6.65
CA ASP A 175 -6.77 -5.13 7.80
C ASP A 175 -5.95 -3.90 7.35
N ALA A 176 -5.23 -4.00 6.24
CA ALA A 176 -4.53 -2.87 5.62
C ALA A 176 -5.50 -1.76 5.20
N ALA A 177 -6.65 -2.12 4.62
CA ALA A 177 -7.70 -1.14 4.29
C ALA A 177 -8.22 -0.45 5.55
N ILE A 178 -8.56 -1.22 6.59
CA ILE A 178 -9.07 -0.66 7.87
C ILE A 178 -8.06 0.33 8.48
N ALA A 179 -6.79 -0.05 8.54
CA ALA A 179 -5.75 0.79 9.13
C ALA A 179 -5.49 2.07 8.31
N ALA A 180 -5.35 1.94 6.98
CA ALA A 180 -5.10 3.06 6.09
C ALA A 180 -6.29 4.02 6.01
N TRP A 181 -7.52 3.52 5.87
CA TRP A 181 -8.72 4.37 5.80
C TRP A 181 -9.06 5.01 7.16
N GLY A 182 -8.73 4.35 8.28
CA GLY A 182 -8.81 4.98 9.59
C GLY A 182 -7.95 6.24 9.66
N CYS A 183 -6.70 6.16 9.17
CA CYS A 183 -5.78 7.30 9.09
C CYS A 183 -6.28 8.36 8.10
N LYS A 184 -6.66 7.98 6.88
CA LYS A 184 -7.19 8.91 5.86
C LYS A 184 -8.39 9.69 6.36
N GLY A 185 -9.34 9.00 7.01
CA GLY A 185 -10.53 9.64 7.58
C GLY A 185 -10.20 10.64 8.68
N TYR A 186 -9.27 10.31 9.58
CA TYR A 186 -8.93 11.17 10.73
C TYR A 186 -7.96 12.30 10.41
N TYR A 187 -6.99 12.08 9.52
CA TYR A 187 -6.00 13.11 9.17
C TYR A 187 -6.49 14.02 8.04
N ASP A 188 -7.35 13.52 7.14
CA ASP A 188 -7.90 14.25 5.98
C ASP A 188 -6.85 15.12 5.27
N TYR A 189 -5.70 14.50 5.03
CA TYR A 189 -4.54 15.17 4.50
C TYR A 189 -4.66 15.42 3.00
N VAL A 190 -4.18 16.58 2.57
CA VAL A 190 -4.32 17.14 1.22
C VAL A 190 -3.56 16.33 0.16
N ARG A 191 -4.02 16.39 -1.09
CA ARG A 191 -3.40 15.77 -2.27
C ARG A 191 -2.44 16.71 -2.99
N PRO A 192 -1.45 16.20 -3.76
CA PRO A 192 -0.47 17.03 -4.43
C PRO A 192 -1.04 18.12 -5.32
N MET A 193 -2.07 17.83 -6.13
CA MET A 193 -2.68 18.81 -7.01
C MET A 193 -3.16 20.06 -6.25
N SER A 194 -3.87 19.87 -5.14
CA SER A 194 -4.34 20.99 -4.32
C SER A 194 -3.18 21.70 -3.61
N ALA A 195 -2.22 20.95 -3.06
CA ALA A 195 -1.10 21.53 -2.33
C ALA A 195 -0.15 22.34 -3.23
N ILE A 196 0.23 21.79 -4.38
CA ILE A 196 1.12 22.44 -5.36
C ILE A 196 0.48 23.70 -5.90
N ARG A 197 -0.79 23.61 -6.36
CA ARG A 197 -1.52 24.78 -6.90
C ARG A 197 -1.72 25.86 -5.83
N TYR A 198 -2.07 25.49 -4.60
CA TYR A 198 -2.18 26.45 -3.50
C TYR A 198 -0.86 27.18 -3.24
N MET A 199 0.24 26.43 -3.05
CA MET A 199 1.55 27.05 -2.79
C MET A 199 2.00 27.92 -3.97
N ALA A 200 1.72 27.50 -5.21
CA ALA A 200 2.08 28.27 -6.39
C ALA A 200 1.26 29.55 -6.56
N ASP A 201 -0.02 29.54 -6.17
CA ASP A 201 -0.90 30.72 -6.16
C ASP A 201 -0.43 31.76 -5.13
N GLN A 202 0.16 31.32 -4.01
CA GLN A 202 0.78 32.24 -3.04
C GLN A 202 2.05 32.91 -3.59
N GLY A 203 2.80 32.20 -4.45
CA GLY A 203 4.06 32.67 -5.03
C GLY A 203 5.23 31.74 -4.69
N GLN A 204 6.43 32.30 -4.51
CA GLN A 204 7.63 31.53 -4.20
C GLN A 204 8.12 31.74 -2.77
N SER A 205 8.69 30.71 -2.13
CA SER A 205 9.20 30.80 -0.74
C SER A 205 10.71 30.62 -0.58
N THR A 206 11.48 30.73 -1.67
CA THR A 206 12.95 30.53 -1.65
C THR A 206 13.71 31.82 -1.34
N ASP A 207 13.35 32.95 -1.95
CA ASP A 207 14.10 34.21 -1.82
C ASP A 207 13.16 35.37 -1.42
N PRO A 208 13.22 35.86 -0.17
CA PRO A 208 12.44 37.00 0.31
C PRO A 208 12.67 38.32 -0.45
N SER A 209 13.76 38.42 -1.20
CA SER A 209 14.11 39.62 -1.98
C SER A 209 13.66 39.54 -3.44
N ALA A 210 13.29 38.35 -3.92
CA ALA A 210 12.81 38.15 -5.28
C ALA A 210 11.31 38.48 -5.42
N PRO A 211 10.83 38.76 -6.65
CA PRO A 211 9.41 38.99 -6.89
C PRO A 211 8.52 37.84 -6.42
N ASN A 212 7.26 38.16 -6.14
CA ASN A 212 6.22 37.20 -5.77
C ASN A 212 6.61 36.29 -4.59
N TYR A 213 7.36 36.81 -3.63
CA TYR A 213 7.70 36.06 -2.42
C TYR A 213 6.50 35.95 -1.48
N ASP A 214 6.26 34.74 -0.98
CA ASP A 214 5.33 34.49 0.11
C ASP A 214 5.87 33.35 1.01
N PRO A 215 5.78 33.47 2.35
CA PRO A 215 6.24 32.42 3.26
C PRO A 215 5.49 31.09 3.11
N HIS A 216 4.30 31.03 2.51
CA HIS A 216 3.58 29.81 2.14
C HIS A 216 3.77 29.41 0.67
N GLY A 217 4.54 30.19 -0.09
CA GLY A 217 4.83 29.93 -1.50
C GLY A 217 5.53 28.60 -1.76
N ILE A 218 5.50 28.14 -3.01
CA ILE A 218 6.24 26.94 -3.44
C ILE A 218 7.74 27.26 -3.53
N PRO A 219 8.64 26.36 -3.11
CA PRO A 219 10.07 26.61 -3.25
C PRO A 219 10.48 26.57 -4.73
N LEU A 220 11.27 27.56 -5.15
CA LEU A 220 11.97 27.53 -6.44
C LEU A 220 13.03 26.43 -6.45
N VAL A 221 13.09 25.70 -7.56
CA VAL A 221 14.06 24.66 -7.86
C VAL A 221 14.59 24.95 -9.27
N PRO A 222 15.84 25.43 -9.41
CA PRO A 222 16.38 25.81 -10.72
C PRO A 222 16.23 24.70 -11.76
N GLY A 223 15.67 25.02 -12.92
CA GLY A 223 15.38 24.06 -14.00
C GLY A 223 14.07 23.28 -13.86
N TYR A 224 13.33 23.43 -12.75
CA TYR A 224 12.10 22.65 -12.50
C TYR A 224 10.93 23.49 -11.99
N ILE A 225 11.17 24.43 -11.06
CA ILE A 225 10.17 25.31 -10.46
C ILE A 225 10.73 26.72 -10.47
N GLU A 226 10.18 27.58 -11.31
CA GLU A 226 10.73 28.90 -11.58
C GLU A 226 9.64 29.96 -11.68
N LEU A 227 10.05 31.23 -11.65
CA LEU A 227 9.20 32.34 -12.01
C LEU A 227 9.16 32.50 -13.53
N VAL A 228 7.98 32.81 -14.06
CA VAL A 228 7.83 33.27 -15.44
C VAL A 228 8.54 34.62 -15.59
N THR A 229 9.44 34.72 -16.56
CA THR A 229 10.22 35.93 -16.83
C THR A 229 9.64 36.73 -18.00
N GLU A 230 10.09 37.96 -18.22
CA GLU A 230 9.60 38.83 -19.32
C GLU A 230 9.83 38.24 -20.71
N ASN A 231 10.85 37.40 -20.87
CA ASN A 231 11.22 36.75 -22.14
C ASN A 231 10.66 35.33 -22.28
N ASP A 232 9.89 34.87 -21.29
CA ASP A 232 9.32 33.52 -21.27
C ASP A 232 8.11 33.43 -22.21
N PRO A 233 7.99 32.39 -23.05
CA PRO A 233 6.78 32.16 -23.84
C PRO A 233 5.48 32.14 -23.01
N LEU A 234 5.56 31.73 -21.74
CA LEU A 234 4.41 31.68 -20.83
C LEU A 234 3.98 33.05 -20.28
N VAL A 235 4.76 34.12 -20.48
CA VAL A 235 4.46 35.47 -19.95
C VAL A 235 3.12 36.00 -20.43
N GLY A 236 2.70 35.56 -21.63
CA GLY A 236 1.42 35.86 -22.24
C GLY A 236 1.23 37.33 -22.63
N PRO A 237 0.06 37.67 -23.19
CA PRO A 237 -0.27 39.04 -23.58
C PRO A 237 -0.18 40.00 -22.40
N PHE A 238 0.37 41.20 -22.66
CA PHE A 238 0.51 42.26 -21.65
C PHE A 238 1.28 41.84 -20.38
N GLN A 239 2.14 40.80 -20.48
CA GLN A 239 2.89 40.25 -19.36
C GLN A 239 2.00 39.75 -18.20
N GLY A 240 0.78 39.27 -18.50
CA GLY A 240 -0.21 38.88 -17.49
C GLY A 240 0.23 37.75 -16.56
N ASN A 241 1.21 36.93 -16.96
CA ASN A 241 1.75 35.85 -16.14
C ASN A 241 3.15 36.15 -15.57
N LEU A 242 3.67 37.37 -15.74
CA LEU A 242 4.99 37.73 -15.22
C LEU A 242 5.08 37.48 -13.71
N ASN A 243 6.16 36.83 -13.27
CA ASN A 243 6.39 36.39 -11.88
C ASN A 243 5.41 35.34 -11.34
N LYS A 244 4.50 34.78 -12.14
CA LYS A 244 3.78 33.56 -11.73
C LYS A 244 4.75 32.38 -11.67
N ILE A 245 4.37 31.34 -10.95
CA ILE A 245 5.12 30.08 -10.91
C ILE A 245 4.86 29.27 -12.17
N LYS A 246 5.93 28.77 -12.78
CA LYS A 246 5.92 27.75 -13.82
C LYS A 246 6.65 26.49 -13.35
N LEU A 247 6.23 25.34 -13.87
CA LEU A 247 6.77 24.02 -13.57
C LEU A 247 7.25 23.35 -14.86
N TYR A 248 8.43 22.76 -14.85
CA TYR A 248 8.91 21.88 -15.92
C TYR A 248 8.50 20.45 -15.60
N THR A 249 7.44 19.97 -16.24
CA THR A 249 6.74 18.73 -15.82
C THR A 249 5.85 18.22 -16.95
N TRP A 250 5.20 17.07 -16.77
CA TRP A 250 4.23 16.53 -17.74
C TRP A 250 3.14 17.57 -18.01
N LYS A 251 2.90 17.87 -19.28
CA LYS A 251 2.06 19.02 -19.67
C LYS A 251 0.58 18.85 -19.36
N GLY A 252 0.12 17.61 -19.10
CA GLY A 252 -1.25 17.36 -18.71
C GLY A 252 -2.13 16.75 -19.81
N PRO A 253 -3.35 16.34 -19.45
CA PRO A 253 -4.29 15.66 -20.33
C PRO A 253 -4.76 16.52 -21.51
N ASP A 254 -4.73 17.85 -21.41
CA ASP A 254 -5.20 18.75 -22.46
C ASP A 254 -4.35 18.69 -23.75
N TYR A 255 -3.17 18.06 -23.67
CA TYR A 255 -2.28 17.82 -24.81
C TYR A 255 -2.47 16.45 -25.46
N ILE A 256 -3.42 15.64 -24.98
CA ILE A 256 -3.72 14.30 -25.49
C ILE A 256 -5.14 14.32 -26.06
N VAL A 257 -5.26 14.25 -27.38
CA VAL A 257 -6.57 14.18 -28.06
C VAL A 257 -6.97 12.72 -28.27
N ASP A 258 -6.02 11.90 -28.73
CA ASP A 258 -6.16 10.46 -28.88
C ASP A 258 -5.02 9.74 -28.11
N PRO A 259 -5.32 9.11 -26.96
CA PRO A 259 -4.31 8.45 -26.14
C PRO A 259 -3.65 7.25 -26.83
N SER A 260 -4.13 6.80 -28.00
CA SER A 260 -3.49 5.73 -28.77
C SER A 260 -2.43 6.22 -29.77
N SER A 261 -2.22 7.54 -29.87
CA SER A 261 -1.25 8.11 -30.82
C SER A 261 -0.62 9.44 -30.37
N ASP A 262 -1.19 10.07 -29.34
CA ASP A 262 -0.68 11.31 -28.77
C ASP A 262 0.07 11.03 -27.47
N GLU A 263 1.11 11.82 -27.25
CA GLU A 263 1.76 11.99 -25.95
C GLU A 263 1.66 13.44 -25.52
N ALA A 264 1.41 13.71 -24.23
CA ALA A 264 1.47 15.09 -23.79
C ALA A 264 2.92 15.58 -23.88
N GLY A 265 3.88 14.79 -23.36
CA GLY A 265 5.27 15.19 -23.18
C GLY A 265 5.47 16.13 -21.99
N VAL A 266 6.71 16.60 -21.81
CA VAL A 266 7.15 17.45 -20.71
C VAL A 266 7.60 18.80 -21.25
N ASP A 267 7.16 19.89 -20.63
CA ASP A 267 7.63 21.25 -20.92
C ASP A 267 7.32 22.17 -19.73
N TRP A 268 7.68 23.44 -19.84
CA TRP A 268 7.23 24.49 -18.93
C TRP A 268 5.73 24.74 -19.09
N ILE A 269 4.99 24.61 -18.00
CA ILE A 269 3.57 24.99 -17.87
C ILE A 269 3.38 25.94 -16.69
N LEU A 270 2.29 26.70 -16.68
CA LEU A 270 1.90 27.45 -15.47
C LEU A 270 1.50 26.46 -14.37
N ALA A 271 1.91 26.74 -13.14
CA ALA A 271 1.63 25.84 -12.02
C ALA A 271 0.13 25.67 -11.71
N GLU A 272 -0.69 26.69 -12.03
CA GLU A 272 -2.15 26.63 -11.89
C GLU A 272 -2.80 25.60 -12.83
N ASP A 273 -2.11 25.23 -13.91
CA ASP A 273 -2.54 24.24 -14.89
C ASP A 273 -1.99 22.84 -14.60
N TRP A 274 -1.20 22.65 -13.54
CA TRP A 274 -0.53 21.38 -13.25
C TRP A 274 -1.50 20.22 -12.98
N PHE A 275 -1.28 19.08 -13.63
CA PHE A 275 -2.02 17.84 -13.40
C PHE A 275 -1.08 16.69 -13.02
N PRO A 276 -1.52 15.77 -12.14
CA PRO A 276 -0.84 14.50 -11.95
C PRO A 276 -0.95 13.63 -13.21
N TYR A 277 0.02 12.72 -13.41
CA TYR A 277 0.00 11.76 -14.51
C TYR A 277 -1.04 10.67 -14.25
N GLN A 278 -2.26 10.95 -14.68
CA GLN A 278 -3.46 10.13 -14.52
C GLN A 278 -4.43 10.42 -15.66
N ARG A 279 -5.36 9.51 -15.94
CA ARG A 279 -6.47 9.81 -16.86
C ARG A 279 -7.30 11.00 -16.37
N PRO A 280 -7.81 11.85 -17.28
CA PRO A 280 -8.70 12.96 -16.92
C PRO A 280 -10.00 12.51 -16.21
N SER A 281 -10.46 11.28 -16.43
CA SER A 281 -11.62 10.71 -15.73
C SER A 281 -11.32 10.25 -14.29
N PHE A 282 -10.05 10.17 -13.90
CA PHE A 282 -9.60 9.68 -12.60
C PHE A 282 -8.33 10.41 -12.11
N VAL A 283 -8.33 11.74 -12.21
CA VAL A 283 -7.14 12.60 -11.96
C VAL A 283 -6.52 12.41 -10.58
N THR A 284 -7.35 12.36 -9.54
CA THR A 284 -6.89 12.11 -8.17
C THR A 284 -7.97 11.30 -7.45
N PRO A 285 -7.62 10.16 -6.82
CA PRO A 285 -8.61 9.34 -6.16
C PRO A 285 -9.38 10.14 -5.08
N PRO A 286 -10.72 10.01 -4.98
CA PRO A 286 -11.58 10.89 -4.18
C PRO A 286 -11.55 10.54 -2.67
N PHE A 287 -10.35 10.52 -2.10
CA PHE A 287 -10.07 10.29 -0.69
C PHE A 287 -8.73 10.92 -0.30
N ALA A 288 -8.58 11.25 1.00
CA ALA A 288 -7.40 11.89 1.56
C ALA A 288 -6.07 11.16 1.25
N GLY A 289 -4.97 11.91 1.22
CA GLY A 289 -3.63 11.41 0.87
C GLY A 289 -3.05 10.48 1.93
N TYR A 290 -2.98 10.94 3.19
CA TYR A 290 -2.20 10.29 4.25
C TYR A 290 -2.97 9.17 4.98
N VAL A 291 -2.48 7.93 5.05
CA VAL A 291 -1.29 7.36 4.39
C VAL A 291 -1.62 6.79 3.01
N SER A 292 -0.63 6.55 2.17
CA SER A 292 -0.78 5.85 0.88
C SER A 292 -1.38 4.46 1.09
N GLY A 293 -2.55 4.23 0.47
CA GLY A 293 -3.21 2.93 0.50
C GLY A 293 -2.37 1.88 -0.23
N HIS A 294 -1.84 2.23 -1.40
CA HIS A 294 -0.99 1.35 -2.21
C HIS A 294 0.26 0.92 -1.43
N SER A 295 0.98 1.85 -0.80
CA SER A 295 2.15 1.52 0.03
C SER A 295 1.80 0.56 1.17
N THR A 296 0.62 0.74 1.79
CA THR A 296 0.16 -0.10 2.91
C THR A 296 -0.25 -1.51 2.44
N PHE A 297 -1.05 -1.61 1.38
CA PHE A 297 -1.48 -2.88 0.79
C PHE A 297 -0.29 -3.67 0.27
N SER A 298 0.57 -3.03 -0.51
CA SER A 298 1.72 -3.67 -1.13
C SER A 298 2.68 -4.22 -0.11
N ARG A 299 2.98 -3.45 0.95
CA ARG A 299 3.88 -3.96 1.98
C ARG A 299 3.25 -5.10 2.76
N ALA A 300 1.95 -5.01 3.10
CA ALA A 300 1.26 -6.09 3.79
C ALA A 300 1.25 -7.39 2.97
N ALA A 301 0.98 -7.29 1.67
CA ALA A 301 1.02 -8.43 0.76
C ALA A 301 2.44 -9.00 0.63
N ALA A 302 3.45 -8.16 0.45
CA ALA A 302 4.84 -8.61 0.36
C ALA A 302 5.29 -9.40 1.60
N GLU A 303 4.90 -8.97 2.80
CA GLU A 303 5.17 -9.73 4.03
C GLU A 303 4.39 -11.04 4.09
N VAL A 304 3.13 -11.04 3.63
CA VAL A 304 2.34 -12.27 3.56
C VAL A 304 3.01 -13.28 2.63
N LEU A 305 3.33 -12.89 1.40
CA LEU A 305 3.97 -13.76 0.43
C LEU A 305 5.31 -14.26 0.97
N THR A 306 6.13 -13.38 1.53
CA THR A 306 7.43 -13.73 2.14
C THR A 306 7.30 -14.81 3.22
N GLU A 307 6.44 -14.55 4.22
CA GLU A 307 6.28 -15.47 5.34
C GLU A 307 5.57 -16.76 4.92
N PHE A 308 4.62 -16.70 3.98
CA PHE A 308 3.81 -17.84 3.56
C PHE A 308 4.59 -18.81 2.64
N THR A 309 5.37 -18.30 1.68
CA THR A 309 6.28 -19.12 0.86
C THR A 309 7.53 -19.55 1.64
N GLY A 310 7.89 -18.81 2.69
CA GLY A 310 9.11 -19.04 3.46
C GLY A 310 10.37 -18.48 2.79
N SER A 311 10.22 -17.63 1.79
CA SER A 311 11.30 -17.00 1.04
C SER A 311 10.95 -15.53 0.80
N GLU A 312 11.89 -14.60 0.97
CA GLU A 312 11.70 -13.21 0.55
C GLU A 312 11.68 -13.06 -0.98
N PHE A 313 12.29 -14.02 -1.69
CA PHE A 313 12.41 -14.03 -3.13
C PHE A 313 11.19 -14.64 -3.81
N PHE A 314 10.87 -14.13 -5.01
CA PHE A 314 10.00 -14.83 -5.95
C PHE A 314 10.54 -16.24 -6.24
N PRO A 315 9.68 -17.23 -6.59
CA PRO A 315 10.16 -18.55 -7.03
C PRO A 315 11.19 -18.41 -8.15
N GLY A 316 12.28 -19.20 -8.10
CA GLY A 316 13.42 -19.04 -9.02
C GLY A 316 14.28 -17.78 -8.80
N GLY A 317 13.92 -16.92 -7.83
CA GLY A 317 14.64 -15.70 -7.48
C GLY A 317 14.33 -14.49 -8.36
N LEU A 318 13.29 -14.55 -9.20
CA LEU A 318 12.94 -13.47 -10.12
C LEU A 318 11.45 -13.51 -10.48
N GLY A 319 10.72 -12.44 -10.15
CA GLY A 319 9.42 -12.14 -10.72
C GLY A 319 9.60 -11.29 -11.98
N VAL A 320 8.83 -11.59 -13.03
CA VAL A 320 8.93 -10.91 -14.33
C VAL A 320 7.54 -10.53 -14.82
N PHE A 321 7.41 -9.31 -15.35
CA PHE A 321 6.24 -8.86 -16.09
C PHE A 321 6.70 -8.19 -17.40
N ASP A 322 6.23 -8.71 -18.54
CA ASP A 322 6.58 -8.19 -19.87
C ASP A 322 5.81 -6.89 -20.18
N ILE A 323 6.52 -5.92 -20.74
CA ILE A 323 5.99 -4.63 -21.20
C ILE A 323 6.21 -4.54 -22.71
N GLU A 324 5.11 -4.40 -23.45
CA GLU A 324 5.09 -4.26 -24.90
C GLU A 324 5.08 -2.78 -25.30
N ALA A 325 5.95 -2.42 -26.23
CA ALA A 325 6.07 -1.09 -26.79
C ALA A 325 4.80 -0.71 -27.53
N ASP A 326 4.42 0.56 -27.44
CA ASP A 326 3.27 1.18 -28.11
C ASP A 326 1.90 0.55 -27.76
N GLU A 327 1.85 -0.45 -26.86
CA GLU A 327 0.62 -1.18 -26.49
C GLU A 327 0.29 -1.12 -24.99
N PHE A 328 1.29 -0.88 -24.13
CA PHE A 328 1.10 -1.00 -22.68
C PHE A 328 0.44 0.23 -22.03
N LEU A 329 0.87 1.44 -22.41
CA LEU A 329 0.32 2.66 -21.81
C LEU A 329 -1.07 2.93 -22.34
N ILE A 330 -1.95 3.43 -21.46
CA ILE A 330 -3.32 3.75 -21.82
C ILE A 330 -3.69 5.20 -21.50
N PHE A 331 -2.83 5.93 -20.79
CA PHE A 331 -3.02 7.36 -20.54
C PHE A 331 -2.60 8.19 -21.75
N GLU A 332 -1.58 7.73 -22.47
CA GLU A 332 -1.00 8.28 -23.70
C GLU A 332 -0.22 7.17 -24.44
N ASP A 333 0.28 7.46 -25.63
CA ASP A 333 1.04 6.49 -26.44
C ASP A 333 2.37 6.05 -25.78
N GLY A 334 2.77 4.81 -26.05
CA GLY A 334 4.00 4.20 -25.58
C GLY A 334 3.84 2.95 -24.70
N PRO A 335 4.92 2.47 -24.06
CA PRO A 335 6.29 3.02 -24.09
C PRO A 335 6.98 2.82 -25.43
N SER A 336 8.10 3.52 -25.67
CA SER A 336 8.80 3.45 -26.97
C SER A 336 9.72 2.23 -27.18
N GLU A 337 9.90 1.38 -26.16
CA GLU A 337 10.72 0.16 -26.26
C GLU A 337 10.12 -0.96 -25.40
N ASN A 338 10.30 -2.22 -25.83
CA ASN A 338 9.94 -3.39 -25.05
C ASN A 338 10.90 -3.54 -23.87
N PHE A 339 10.37 -3.86 -22.69
CA PHE A 339 11.19 -4.22 -21.54
C PHE A 339 10.40 -5.08 -20.54
N ARG A 340 11.00 -5.39 -19.40
CA ARG A 340 10.40 -6.18 -18.33
C ARG A 340 10.50 -5.45 -17.01
N LEU A 341 9.40 -5.41 -16.26
CA LEU A 341 9.49 -5.17 -14.82
C LEU A 341 9.99 -6.45 -14.16
N GLU A 342 11.06 -6.31 -13.38
CA GLU A 342 11.76 -7.44 -12.76
C GLU A 342 11.95 -7.19 -11.26
N TRP A 343 11.64 -8.18 -10.44
CA TRP A 343 11.77 -8.08 -8.98
C TRP A 343 12.44 -9.32 -8.40
N ALA A 344 13.50 -9.15 -7.62
CA ALA A 344 14.10 -10.27 -6.91
C ALA A 344 13.20 -10.73 -5.75
N THR A 345 12.70 -9.76 -4.96
CA THR A 345 11.88 -10.02 -3.77
C THR A 345 10.49 -9.41 -3.88
N TYR A 346 9.54 -9.94 -3.09
CA TYR A 346 8.21 -9.34 -2.97
C TYR A 346 8.27 -7.91 -2.42
N ARG A 347 9.29 -7.63 -1.59
CA ARG A 347 9.58 -6.31 -1.06
C ARG A 347 9.99 -5.33 -2.17
N ASP A 348 10.82 -5.76 -3.10
CA ASP A 348 11.23 -4.93 -4.25
C ASP A 348 10.01 -4.53 -5.09
N ALA A 349 9.09 -5.46 -5.35
CA ALA A 349 7.81 -5.15 -6.03
C ALA A 349 6.99 -4.12 -5.24
N SER A 350 6.84 -4.30 -3.93
CA SER A 350 6.12 -3.36 -3.06
C SER A 350 6.75 -1.97 -2.98
N ASP A 351 8.08 -1.88 -3.00
CA ASP A 351 8.80 -0.62 -2.97
C ASP A 351 8.62 0.12 -4.30
N GLN A 352 8.62 -0.62 -5.41
CA GLN A 352 8.30 -0.08 -6.72
C GLN A 352 6.86 0.47 -6.80
N THR A 353 5.88 -0.24 -6.24
CA THR A 353 4.48 0.25 -6.14
C THR A 353 4.39 1.59 -5.41
N SER A 354 5.27 1.81 -4.46
CA SER A 354 5.23 3.00 -3.62
C SER A 354 5.83 4.21 -4.33
N LEU A 355 6.96 4.02 -5.02
CA LEU A 355 7.57 5.04 -5.88
C LEU A 355 6.64 5.46 -7.02
N SER A 356 5.88 4.52 -7.60
CA SER A 356 4.94 4.81 -8.68
C SER A 356 3.90 5.87 -8.32
N ARG A 357 3.55 6.01 -7.03
CA ARG A 357 2.54 6.98 -6.58
C ARG A 357 3.06 8.42 -6.57
N ILE A 358 4.37 8.58 -6.45
CA ILE A 358 5.06 9.87 -6.53
C ILE A 358 5.19 10.26 -8.00
N TRP A 359 5.69 9.35 -8.86
CA TRP A 359 5.73 9.58 -10.32
C TRP A 359 4.34 9.81 -10.93
N GLY A 360 3.33 9.08 -10.46
CA GLY A 360 1.94 9.29 -10.84
C GLY A 360 1.33 10.60 -10.32
N GLY A 361 2.06 11.39 -9.52
CA GLY A 361 1.65 12.73 -9.12
C GLY A 361 0.65 12.81 -7.95
N ILE A 362 0.36 11.72 -7.24
CA ILE A 362 -0.81 11.63 -6.35
C ILE A 362 -0.51 11.40 -4.87
N HIS A 363 0.75 11.10 -4.52
CA HIS A 363 1.21 11.01 -3.15
C HIS A 363 2.60 11.68 -3.00
N PRO A 364 2.81 12.58 -2.02
CA PRO A 364 4.14 12.99 -1.60
C PRO A 364 4.82 11.90 -0.73
N PRO A 365 6.14 11.97 -0.52
CA PRO A 365 6.88 11.00 0.30
C PRO A 365 6.31 10.73 1.69
N ILE A 366 5.75 11.75 2.35
CA ILE A 366 5.17 11.60 3.70
C ILE A 366 3.99 10.63 3.73
N ASP A 367 3.27 10.45 2.61
CA ASP A 367 2.19 9.48 2.53
C ASP A 367 2.71 8.04 2.40
N ASP A 368 3.91 7.85 1.85
CA ASP A 368 4.46 6.56 1.48
C ASP A 368 5.02 5.77 2.67
N ILE A 369 6.11 6.26 3.28
CA ILE A 369 6.88 5.50 4.27
C ILE A 369 6.04 5.03 5.47
N PRO A 370 5.15 5.85 6.07
CA PRO A 370 4.31 5.37 7.15
C PRO A 370 3.35 4.26 6.71
N GLY A 371 2.87 4.31 5.45
CA GLY A 371 2.09 3.23 4.85
C GLY A 371 2.89 1.92 4.75
N ARG A 372 4.15 1.98 4.27
CA ARG A 372 5.04 0.80 4.27
C ARG A 372 5.22 0.26 5.70
N ILE A 373 5.52 1.11 6.68
CA ILE A 373 5.71 0.68 8.08
C ILE A 373 4.44 0.02 8.67
N MET A 374 3.27 0.55 8.35
CA MET A 374 1.99 -0.05 8.75
C MET A 374 1.78 -1.40 8.09
N GLY A 375 2.00 -1.50 6.77
CA GLY A 375 1.83 -2.72 6.00
C GLY A 375 2.69 -3.88 6.51
N GLU A 376 3.95 -3.62 6.90
CA GLU A 376 4.84 -4.66 7.42
C GLU A 376 4.24 -5.35 8.66
N LYS A 377 3.78 -4.52 9.61
CA LYS A 377 3.19 -5.01 10.86
C LYS A 377 1.91 -5.78 10.60
N ILE A 378 1.09 -5.33 9.64
CA ILE A 378 -0.18 -5.95 9.28
C ILE A 378 0.05 -7.33 8.66
N GLY A 379 0.88 -7.42 7.62
CA GLY A 379 1.12 -8.67 6.91
C GLY A 379 1.66 -9.76 7.84
N ARG A 380 2.63 -9.44 8.69
CA ARG A 380 3.21 -10.41 9.64
C ARG A 380 2.20 -10.86 10.71
N ARG A 381 1.37 -9.95 11.21
CA ARG A 381 0.29 -10.28 12.17
C ARG A 381 -0.78 -11.16 11.51
N ALA A 382 -1.15 -10.85 10.28
CA ALA A 382 -2.15 -11.60 9.53
C ALA A 382 -1.68 -13.04 9.26
N VAL A 383 -0.43 -13.26 8.82
CA VAL A 383 0.11 -14.62 8.66
C VAL A 383 0.19 -15.36 9.99
N ALA A 384 0.65 -14.72 11.06
CA ALA A 384 0.69 -15.34 12.38
C ALA A 384 -0.72 -15.79 12.82
N LYS A 385 -1.73 -14.95 12.59
CA LYS A 385 -3.12 -15.28 12.89
C LYS A 385 -3.66 -16.40 11.98
N ALA A 386 -3.34 -16.39 10.70
CA ALA A 386 -3.72 -17.44 9.76
C ALA A 386 -3.14 -18.81 10.17
N ILE A 387 -1.87 -18.85 10.60
CA ILE A 387 -1.22 -20.07 11.09
C ILE A 387 -1.90 -20.62 12.36
N ASP A 388 -2.35 -19.75 13.26
CA ASP A 388 -3.12 -20.18 14.44
C ASP A 388 -4.43 -20.90 14.03
N TYR A 389 -5.06 -20.51 12.90
CA TYR A 389 -6.20 -21.25 12.33
C TYR A 389 -5.77 -22.59 11.71
N PHE A 390 -4.70 -22.61 10.90
CA PHE A 390 -4.29 -23.81 10.17
C PHE A 390 -3.73 -24.91 11.07
N SER A 391 -3.17 -24.54 12.22
CA SER A 391 -2.59 -25.47 13.19
C SER A 391 -3.62 -26.04 14.20
N GLY A 392 -4.87 -25.58 14.16
CA GLY A 392 -5.87 -25.94 15.18
C GLY A 392 -5.56 -25.35 16.57
N LYS A 393 -4.52 -24.52 16.74
CA LYS A 393 -4.18 -23.95 18.04
C LYS A 393 -5.30 -23.12 18.67
N LEU A 394 -6.19 -22.56 17.85
CA LEU A 394 -7.38 -21.88 18.36
C LEU A 394 -8.40 -22.85 18.97
N THR A 395 -8.53 -24.08 18.48
CA THR A 395 -9.40 -25.10 19.10
C THR A 395 -8.85 -25.50 20.47
N ALA A 396 -7.53 -25.54 20.68
CA ALA A 396 -6.96 -25.77 22.01
C ALA A 396 -7.33 -24.69 23.05
N LYS A 397 -7.76 -23.50 22.63
CA LYS A 397 -8.26 -22.43 23.53
C LYS A 397 -9.79 -22.40 23.64
N GLY A 398 -10.49 -23.13 22.79
CA GLY A 398 -11.93 -23.16 22.73
C GLY A 398 -12.49 -22.01 21.90
N ILE A 399 -13.33 -22.33 20.92
CA ILE A 399 -14.02 -21.34 20.09
C ILE A 399 -15.51 -21.64 20.09
N LEU A 400 -16.33 -20.62 20.37
CA LEU A 400 -17.76 -20.61 20.08
C LEU A 400 -18.04 -19.90 18.76
N TYR A 401 -18.77 -20.55 17.88
CA TYR A 401 -19.20 -19.98 16.61
C TYR A 401 -20.61 -20.48 16.21
N PRO A 402 -21.45 -19.67 15.57
CA PRO A 402 -21.34 -18.21 15.44
C PRO A 402 -21.50 -17.51 16.79
N ASN A 403 -20.94 -16.30 16.90
CA ASN A 403 -21.12 -15.43 18.06
C ASN A 403 -21.07 -13.97 17.59
N PRO A 404 -22.21 -13.27 17.46
CA PRO A 404 -23.53 -13.62 18.01
C PRO A 404 -24.20 -14.84 17.35
N ALA A 405 -24.96 -15.62 18.13
CA ALA A 405 -25.67 -16.82 17.73
C ALA A 405 -27.18 -16.57 17.61
N GLU A 406 -27.83 -17.23 16.66
CA GLU A 406 -29.29 -17.16 16.46
C GLU A 406 -30.00 -18.48 16.77
N SER A 407 -29.36 -19.63 16.55
CA SER A 407 -30.01 -20.93 16.75
C SER A 407 -29.05 -22.02 17.20
N GLU A 408 -28.08 -22.42 16.38
CA GLU A 408 -27.07 -23.42 16.74
C GLU A 408 -25.72 -22.77 16.97
N VAL A 409 -24.98 -23.28 17.96
CA VAL A 409 -23.60 -22.92 18.26
C VAL A 409 -22.74 -24.16 18.24
N VAL A 410 -21.58 -24.07 17.58
CA VAL A 410 -20.50 -25.04 17.69
C VAL A 410 -19.47 -24.54 18.70
N LEU A 411 -19.15 -25.39 19.66
CA LEU A 411 -17.97 -25.30 20.51
C LEU A 411 -16.87 -26.18 19.92
N MET A 412 -15.79 -25.57 19.46
CA MET A 412 -14.58 -26.28 19.04
C MET A 412 -13.57 -26.24 20.18
N TYR A 413 -13.29 -27.38 20.84
CA TYR A 413 -12.36 -27.43 21.97
C TYR A 413 -11.66 -28.79 22.05
N ASP A 414 -10.33 -28.79 22.08
CA ASP A 414 -9.54 -30.03 22.27
C ASP A 414 -9.67 -30.48 23.73
N ILE A 415 -10.51 -31.49 23.97
CA ILE A 415 -10.73 -32.06 25.28
C ILE A 415 -11.01 -33.57 25.19
N GLN A 416 -10.22 -34.34 25.94
CA GLN A 416 -10.32 -35.80 25.98
C GLN A 416 -11.16 -36.30 27.15
N GLU A 417 -11.40 -35.46 28.16
CA GLU A 417 -12.18 -35.80 29.35
C GLU A 417 -13.67 -35.52 29.15
N LYS A 418 -14.52 -36.30 29.83
CA LYS A 418 -15.97 -36.06 29.83
C LYS A 418 -16.26 -34.73 30.50
N THR A 419 -17.02 -33.88 29.80
CA THR A 419 -17.43 -32.59 30.34
C THR A 419 -18.92 -32.36 30.18
N THR A 420 -19.42 -31.42 30.97
CA THR A 420 -20.78 -30.91 30.90
C THR A 420 -20.73 -29.45 30.45
N LEU A 421 -21.49 -29.12 29.42
CA LEU A 421 -21.76 -27.75 29.02
C LEU A 421 -22.72 -27.12 30.04
N GLN A 422 -22.38 -25.91 30.49
CA GLN A 422 -23.26 -25.04 31.25
C GLN A 422 -23.35 -23.67 30.59
N ILE A 423 -24.56 -23.17 30.39
CA ILE A 423 -24.82 -21.80 29.95
C ILE A 423 -25.35 -21.03 31.15
N ILE A 424 -24.69 -19.92 31.46
CA ILE A 424 -24.92 -19.12 32.66
C ILE A 424 -25.37 -17.73 32.24
N ASP A 425 -26.47 -17.25 32.82
CA ASP A 425 -26.94 -15.87 32.60
C ASP A 425 -26.09 -14.84 33.37
N ILE A 426 -26.32 -13.54 33.12
CA ILE A 426 -25.58 -12.45 33.79
C ILE A 426 -25.78 -12.40 35.32
N SER A 427 -26.79 -13.09 35.85
CA SER A 427 -27.05 -13.17 37.30
C SER A 427 -26.33 -14.36 37.95
N GLY A 428 -25.61 -15.16 37.16
CA GLY A 428 -24.86 -16.33 37.63
C GLY A 428 -25.71 -17.60 37.70
N ARG A 429 -26.94 -17.61 37.17
CA ARG A 429 -27.79 -18.81 37.16
C ARG A 429 -27.48 -19.67 35.94
N ILE A 430 -27.39 -20.99 36.14
CA ILE A 430 -27.30 -21.96 35.05
C ILE A 430 -28.67 -22.07 34.39
N VAL A 431 -28.77 -21.66 33.13
CA VAL A 431 -30.02 -21.65 32.34
C VAL A 431 -30.13 -22.85 31.40
N LEU A 432 -29.00 -23.45 31.03
CA LEU A 432 -28.94 -24.67 30.24
C LEU A 432 -27.76 -25.52 30.72
N GLN A 433 -27.97 -26.83 30.82
CA GLN A 433 -26.94 -27.79 31.17
C GLN A 433 -27.12 -29.08 30.37
N SER A 434 -26.06 -29.54 29.72
CA SER A 434 -26.07 -30.78 28.92
C SER A 434 -24.71 -31.46 28.92
N PRO A 435 -24.64 -32.80 28.83
CA PRO A 435 -23.38 -33.48 28.53
C PRO A 435 -22.79 -32.95 27.22
N ALA A 436 -21.50 -32.58 27.24
CA ALA A 436 -20.81 -32.14 26.04
C ALA A 436 -20.18 -33.36 25.35
N ILE A 437 -20.65 -33.67 24.14
CA ILE A 437 -20.19 -34.80 23.35
C ILE A 437 -19.55 -34.25 22.08
N PHE A 438 -18.22 -34.25 22.06
CA PHE A 438 -17.44 -33.80 20.92
C PHE A 438 -17.37 -34.88 19.85
N ASP A 439 -17.40 -34.46 18.58
CA ASP A 439 -17.17 -35.33 17.43
C ASP A 439 -15.67 -35.62 17.23
N ASP A 440 -15.34 -36.47 16.25
CA ASP A 440 -13.95 -36.85 15.92
C ASP A 440 -13.09 -35.66 15.42
N SER A 441 -13.67 -34.48 15.30
CA SER A 441 -13.00 -33.22 14.89
C SER A 441 -13.01 -32.17 16.00
N ASP A 442 -13.20 -32.59 17.26
CA ASP A 442 -13.24 -31.74 18.45
C ASP A 442 -14.35 -30.67 18.39
N ARG A 443 -15.51 -31.00 17.81
CA ARG A 443 -16.68 -30.10 17.72
C ARG A 443 -17.86 -30.63 18.52
N TYR A 444 -18.48 -29.76 19.31
CA TYR A 444 -19.74 -30.02 20.00
C TYR A 444 -20.80 -28.98 19.58
N TYR A 445 -21.93 -29.44 19.06
CA TYR A 445 -23.04 -28.60 18.61
C TYR A 445 -24.13 -28.54 19.69
N PHE A 446 -24.65 -27.36 19.97
CA PHE A 446 -25.77 -27.16 20.89
C PHE A 446 -26.69 -26.03 20.43
N SER A 447 -27.99 -26.17 20.67
CA SER A 447 -29.00 -25.16 20.35
C SER A 447 -29.12 -24.12 21.46
N VAL A 448 -29.33 -22.87 21.05
CA VAL A 448 -29.66 -21.71 21.89
C VAL A 448 -31.08 -21.20 21.66
N ASP A 449 -31.93 -21.94 20.92
CA ASP A 449 -33.31 -21.53 20.57
C ASP A 449 -34.19 -21.29 21.80
N LEU A 450 -33.85 -21.90 22.93
CA LEU A 450 -34.58 -21.75 24.20
C LEU A 450 -34.07 -20.58 25.06
N LEU A 451 -33.02 -19.88 24.62
CA LEU A 451 -32.46 -18.74 25.32
C LEU A 451 -33.06 -17.44 24.76
N ASN A 452 -33.38 -16.51 25.66
CA ASN A 452 -33.78 -15.17 25.23
C ASN A 452 -32.56 -14.40 24.69
N THR A 453 -32.79 -13.43 23.80
CA THR A 453 -31.78 -12.47 23.35
C THR A 453 -31.02 -11.88 24.54
N GLY A 454 -29.69 -11.95 24.52
CA GLY A 454 -28.88 -11.49 25.65
C GLY A 454 -27.44 -12.00 25.65
N MET A 455 -26.77 -11.73 26.76
CA MET A 455 -25.38 -12.15 27.00
C MET A 455 -25.35 -13.30 28.00
N TYR A 456 -24.63 -14.36 27.64
CA TYR A 456 -24.44 -15.55 28.45
C TYR A 456 -22.96 -15.89 28.58
N MET A 457 -22.62 -16.67 29.60
CA MET A 457 -21.32 -17.32 29.75
C MET A 457 -21.49 -18.81 29.50
N VAL A 458 -20.82 -19.33 28.48
CA VAL A 458 -20.73 -20.77 28.22
C VAL A 458 -19.49 -21.29 28.93
N GLN A 459 -19.62 -22.40 29.65
CA GLN A 459 -18.48 -23.08 30.26
C GLN A 459 -18.58 -24.60 30.11
N LEU A 460 -17.43 -25.25 30.01
CA LEU A 460 -17.31 -26.70 30.20
C LEU A 460 -16.77 -26.96 31.61
N VAL A 461 -17.41 -27.87 32.32
CA VAL A 461 -16.94 -28.37 33.61
C VAL A 461 -16.71 -29.88 33.56
N ASP A 462 -15.69 -30.37 34.26
CA ASP A 462 -15.46 -31.82 34.45
C ASP A 462 -16.40 -32.43 35.49
N GLU A 463 -16.23 -33.74 35.76
CA GLU A 463 -17.01 -34.48 36.75
C GLU A 463 -16.85 -33.94 38.19
N GLN A 464 -15.80 -33.17 38.47
CA GLN A 464 -15.54 -32.50 39.74
C GLN A 464 -16.05 -31.04 39.77
N ASN A 465 -16.78 -30.60 38.75
CA ASN A 465 -17.23 -29.23 38.54
C ASN A 465 -16.09 -28.19 38.38
N ILE A 466 -14.89 -28.63 37.97
CA ILE A 466 -13.78 -27.71 37.66
C ILE A 466 -13.97 -27.21 36.23
N THR A 467 -13.93 -25.88 36.06
CA THR A 467 -14.04 -25.25 34.74
C THR A 467 -12.82 -25.52 33.88
N LYS A 468 -13.04 -26.07 32.68
CA LYS A 468 -12.01 -26.32 31.65
C LYS A 468 -12.02 -25.27 30.56
N PHE A 469 -13.21 -24.86 30.16
CA PHE A 469 -13.42 -23.83 29.14
C PHE A 469 -14.43 -22.82 29.66
N LYS A 470 -14.25 -21.54 29.31
CA LYS A 470 -15.22 -20.49 29.59
C LYS A 470 -15.12 -19.36 28.58
N GLN A 471 -16.22 -19.04 27.90
CA GLN A 471 -16.29 -17.96 26.93
C GLN A 471 -17.66 -17.28 26.93
N LYS A 472 -17.65 -15.98 26.60
CA LYS A 472 -18.88 -15.19 26.43
C LYS A 472 -19.60 -15.59 25.13
N LEU A 473 -20.92 -15.72 25.20
CA LEU A 473 -21.81 -15.92 24.06
C LEU A 473 -22.87 -14.81 24.02
N ILE A 474 -23.12 -14.26 22.83
CA ILE A 474 -24.22 -13.32 22.57
C ILE A 474 -25.29 -14.09 21.79
N VAL A 475 -26.52 -14.13 22.29
CA VAL A 475 -27.69 -14.70 21.59
C VAL A 475 -28.52 -13.53 21.05
N LYS A 476 -28.87 -13.59 19.77
CA LYS A 476 -29.68 -12.57 19.08
C LYS A 476 -31.16 -12.91 19.08
#